data_AF-A0A957R805-F1
#
_entry.id   AF-A0A957R805-F1
#
_cell.length_a   1.000
_cell.length_b   1.000
_cell.length_c   1.000
_cell.angle_alpha   90.00
_cell.angle_beta   90.00
_cell.angle_gamma   90.00
#
_symmetry.space_group_name_H-M   'P 1'
#
loop_
_entity.id
_entity.type
_entity.pdbx_description
1 polymer ?
#
loop_
_entity_poly.entity_id
_entity_poly.type
_entity_poly.pdbx_seq_one_letter_code
_entity_poly.pdbx_strand_id
1 'polypeptide(L)'
;MSSNTDKPADVAVFFDYENIVFSVRNNYNINANFEDLMDKCKEFGRVVVARAFADWNRQSSAMIPVLISNGFDPVYVPSFQMGDGQIRKNAVDMYMAIDAMDILHNRKNVDTFILLTGDSDFLPLVNAVRREGNRVIAIGVDGSASSHLAQSVDEFIFYSQVSALPDVNPKRPKDIYEALVQAIKNLESDGKSTVLPNVKLVMGELLGGFDEKKHNDSKGRRFQKFKEFVQEGQRRGLVRLVTTGTVNEVFLASDTKQRDPQKNGSSKKEDRKDERKEPEAPTQPKLEDAYKLLARSVESAIKDDRSLHPSVIKNVMVEMRTGFNEKEIVVNGDKPFSRFGDFIDAAEKEGYIVQTGKGPRKELRLPQEEAAASEEEVKEMEEVQAEQPAVEEKQPEPAAEEEPETPVEALIPNVPSSEEDAGSELDNKQLIVDSLRSFRSYPAPFLKIEAHCRQVRNERRLYLPSPKVRELLTEATRSVGLLKRVSPPGVSPAQYEFQNEDKRI
;
A
#
# COMPACT_ATOMS: atom_id res chain seq x y z
N MET A 1 -35.36 -34.52 -28.12
CA MET A 1 -34.54 -33.36 -27.75
C MET A 1 -33.19 -33.89 -27.32
N SER A 2 -32.21 -33.90 -28.22
CA SER A 2 -30.86 -34.36 -27.91
C SER A 2 -30.22 -33.36 -26.94
N SER A 3 -29.93 -33.80 -25.72
CA SER A 3 -29.15 -33.04 -24.75
C SER A 3 -27.75 -32.85 -25.31
N ASN A 4 -27.41 -31.60 -25.63
CA ASN A 4 -26.11 -31.19 -26.12
C ASN A 4 -25.10 -31.23 -24.95
N THR A 5 -24.56 -32.39 -24.63
CA THR A 5 -23.70 -32.62 -23.45
C THR A 5 -22.20 -32.35 -23.68
N ASP A 6 -21.82 -31.83 -24.85
CA ASP A 6 -20.41 -31.61 -25.23
C ASP A 6 -19.99 -30.13 -25.32
N LYS A 7 -20.87 -29.19 -24.95
CA LYS A 7 -20.49 -27.77 -24.95
C LYS A 7 -19.67 -27.45 -23.69
N PRO A 8 -18.46 -26.88 -23.80
CA PRO A 8 -17.73 -26.41 -22.63
C PRO A 8 -18.56 -25.34 -21.90
N ALA A 9 -18.54 -25.39 -20.56
CA ALA A 9 -19.23 -24.42 -19.71
C ALA A 9 -18.82 -22.99 -20.09
N ASP A 10 -19.77 -22.06 -20.15
CA ASP A 10 -19.44 -20.66 -20.46
C ASP A 10 -19.08 -19.92 -19.15
N VAL A 11 -18.02 -19.12 -19.21
CA VAL A 11 -17.41 -18.44 -18.06
C VAL A 11 -17.46 -16.93 -18.24
N ALA A 12 -17.81 -16.21 -17.17
CA ALA A 12 -17.69 -14.76 -17.10
C ALA A 12 -16.63 -14.35 -16.06
N VAL A 13 -15.69 -13.51 -16.47
CA VAL A 13 -14.56 -13.04 -15.65
C VAL A 13 -14.74 -11.55 -15.34
N PHE A 14 -14.68 -11.21 -14.06
CA PHE A 14 -14.77 -9.85 -13.54
C PHE A 14 -13.49 -9.53 -12.79
N PHE A 15 -12.72 -8.61 -13.35
CA PHE A 15 -11.37 -8.31 -12.92
C PHE A 15 -11.29 -6.95 -12.25
N ASP A 16 -11.15 -6.95 -10.92
CA ASP A 16 -10.75 -5.78 -10.16
C ASP A 16 -9.25 -5.52 -10.37
N TYR A 17 -8.95 -4.68 -11.36
CA TYR A 17 -7.59 -4.45 -11.82
C TYR A 17 -6.69 -3.88 -10.73
N GLU A 18 -7.18 -2.89 -9.98
CA GLU A 18 -6.38 -2.24 -8.94
C GLU A 18 -6.12 -3.20 -7.78
N ASN A 19 -7.11 -3.99 -7.35
CA ASN A 19 -6.95 -4.93 -6.25
C ASN A 19 -5.88 -5.98 -6.54
N ILE A 20 -5.88 -6.61 -7.72
CA ILE A 20 -4.86 -7.61 -8.07
C ILE A 20 -3.52 -6.95 -8.36
N VAL A 21 -3.47 -5.94 -9.23
CA VAL A 21 -2.18 -5.39 -9.68
C VAL A 21 -1.42 -4.74 -8.53
N PHE A 22 -2.10 -3.98 -7.67
CA PHE A 22 -1.45 -3.39 -6.51
C PHE A 22 -1.09 -4.44 -5.46
N SER A 23 -1.93 -5.45 -5.24
CA SER A 23 -1.59 -6.52 -4.28
C SER A 23 -0.42 -7.36 -4.76
N VAL A 24 -0.36 -7.75 -6.04
CA VAL A 24 0.78 -8.47 -6.63
C VAL A 24 2.05 -7.63 -6.50
N ARG A 25 1.98 -6.35 -6.84
CA ARG A 25 3.14 -5.46 -6.73
C ARG A 25 3.60 -5.28 -5.28
N ASN A 26 2.68 -5.13 -4.33
CA ASN A 26 3.03 -4.93 -2.93
C ASN A 26 3.60 -6.20 -2.29
N ASN A 27 3.07 -7.38 -2.66
CA ASN A 27 3.39 -8.63 -1.97
C ASN A 27 4.57 -9.36 -2.64
N TYR A 28 4.75 -9.18 -3.95
CA TYR A 28 5.77 -9.90 -4.73
C TYR A 28 6.78 -8.98 -5.42
N ASN A 29 6.56 -7.66 -5.42
CA ASN A 29 7.41 -6.68 -6.12
C ASN A 29 7.61 -7.00 -7.63
N ILE A 30 6.58 -7.58 -8.25
CA ILE A 30 6.51 -7.85 -9.69
C ILE A 30 5.22 -7.26 -10.29
N ASN A 31 5.13 -7.26 -11.61
CA ASN A 31 3.88 -6.96 -12.30
C ASN A 31 3.01 -8.22 -12.40
N ALA A 32 1.70 -8.05 -12.34
CA ALA A 32 0.77 -9.14 -12.58
C ALA A 32 0.86 -9.61 -14.05
N ASN A 33 1.03 -10.91 -14.23
CA ASN A 33 0.90 -11.58 -15.52
C ASN A 33 -0.58 -11.82 -15.85
N PHE A 34 -1.10 -11.12 -16.86
CA PHE A 34 -2.49 -11.24 -17.31
C PHE A 34 -2.72 -12.45 -18.21
N GLU A 35 -1.68 -12.95 -18.89
CA GLU A 35 -1.76 -14.15 -19.72
C GLU A 35 -2.05 -15.36 -18.85
N ASP A 36 -1.26 -15.55 -17.79
CA ASP A 36 -1.46 -16.62 -16.80
C ASP A 36 -2.84 -16.54 -16.15
N LEU A 37 -3.31 -15.32 -15.81
CA LEU A 37 -4.66 -15.13 -15.25
C LEU A 37 -5.75 -15.56 -16.22
N MET A 38 -5.65 -15.15 -17.48
CA MET A 38 -6.61 -15.51 -18.51
C MET A 38 -6.59 -17.01 -18.79
N ASP A 39 -5.40 -17.61 -18.89
CA ASP A 39 -5.24 -19.05 -19.11
C ASP A 39 -5.82 -19.87 -17.96
N LYS A 40 -5.60 -19.42 -16.71
CA LYS A 40 -6.26 -20.02 -15.56
C LYS A 40 -7.79 -19.93 -15.63
N CYS A 41 -8.32 -18.81 -16.10
CA CYS A 41 -9.78 -18.66 -16.28
C CYS A 41 -10.33 -19.63 -17.34
N LYS A 42 -9.59 -19.88 -18.42
CA LYS A 42 -9.97 -20.81 -19.50
C LYS A 42 -10.03 -22.28 -19.04
N GLU A 43 -9.31 -22.65 -17.98
CA GLU A 43 -9.41 -24.00 -17.40
C GLU A 43 -10.83 -24.32 -16.88
N PHE A 44 -11.61 -23.29 -16.53
CA PHE A 44 -12.98 -23.46 -16.01
C PHE A 44 -14.05 -23.47 -17.11
N GLY A 45 -13.67 -23.27 -18.37
CA GLY A 45 -14.57 -23.30 -19.50
C GLY A 45 -14.26 -22.20 -20.53
N ARG A 46 -15.19 -22.02 -21.47
CA ARG A 46 -15.06 -21.02 -22.52
C ARG A 46 -15.37 -19.64 -21.96
N VAL A 47 -14.36 -18.77 -21.88
CA VAL A 47 -14.52 -17.37 -21.46
C VAL A 47 -15.35 -16.61 -22.50
N VAL A 48 -16.56 -16.20 -22.14
CA VAL A 48 -17.49 -15.45 -23.01
C VAL A 48 -17.66 -13.99 -22.60
N VAL A 49 -17.22 -13.65 -21.40
CA VAL A 49 -17.11 -12.28 -20.87
C VAL A 49 -15.82 -12.23 -20.08
N ALA A 50 -14.99 -11.22 -20.32
CA ALA A 50 -13.86 -10.92 -19.47
C ALA A 50 -13.68 -9.40 -19.42
N ARG A 51 -13.91 -8.81 -18.25
CA ARG A 51 -13.92 -7.35 -18.08
C ARG A 51 -13.00 -6.93 -16.95
N ALA A 52 -12.14 -5.96 -17.22
CA ALA A 52 -11.27 -5.35 -16.22
C ALA A 52 -11.82 -3.98 -15.82
N PHE A 53 -11.94 -3.71 -14.53
CA PHE A 53 -12.54 -2.48 -13.99
C PHE A 53 -11.47 -1.64 -13.32
N ALA A 54 -11.29 -0.41 -13.78
CA ALA A 54 -10.41 0.58 -13.14
C ALA A 54 -10.69 2.00 -13.64
N ASP A 55 -10.11 2.97 -12.93
CA ASP A 55 -9.94 4.31 -13.45
C ASP A 55 -8.74 4.37 -14.41
N TRP A 56 -9.01 4.13 -15.69
CA TRP A 56 -7.97 4.11 -16.73
C TRP A 56 -7.27 5.45 -16.95
N ASN A 57 -7.83 6.58 -16.50
CA ASN A 57 -7.14 7.87 -16.57
C ASN A 57 -5.99 7.97 -15.56
N ARG A 58 -5.99 7.09 -14.55
CA ARG A 58 -4.95 7.02 -13.51
C ARG A 58 -3.93 5.94 -13.79
N GLN A 59 -4.15 5.11 -14.82
CA GLN A 59 -3.25 4.06 -15.24
C GLN A 59 -2.40 4.51 -16.43
N SER A 60 -1.32 3.77 -16.71
CA SER A 60 -0.54 3.98 -17.93
C SER A 60 -1.41 3.75 -19.16
N SER A 61 -1.34 4.66 -20.16
CA SER A 61 -2.06 4.49 -21.43
C SER A 61 -1.67 3.22 -22.19
N ALA A 62 -0.46 2.70 -21.95
CA ALA A 62 0.00 1.44 -22.50
C ALA A 62 -0.72 0.21 -21.93
N MET A 63 -1.45 0.35 -20.82
CA MET A 63 -2.09 -0.77 -20.13
C MET A 63 -3.35 -1.27 -20.86
N ILE A 64 -4.11 -0.37 -21.50
CA ILE A 64 -5.31 -0.74 -22.25
C ILE A 64 -4.99 -1.73 -23.38
N PRO A 65 -4.00 -1.46 -24.27
CA PRO A 65 -3.59 -2.43 -25.28
C PRO A 65 -3.18 -3.77 -24.69
N VAL A 66 -2.43 -3.77 -23.57
CA VAL A 66 -1.97 -5.00 -22.91
C VAL A 66 -3.15 -5.85 -22.42
N LEU A 67 -4.17 -5.24 -21.80
CA LEU A 67 -5.36 -5.96 -21.34
C LEU A 67 -6.14 -6.56 -22.51
N ILE A 68 -6.35 -5.79 -23.57
CA ILE A 68 -7.08 -6.24 -24.77
C ILE A 68 -6.33 -7.41 -25.44
N SER A 69 -5.00 -7.32 -25.56
CA SER A 69 -4.19 -8.41 -26.11
C SER A 69 -4.26 -9.70 -25.29
N ASN A 70 -4.53 -9.59 -23.98
CA ASN A 70 -4.76 -10.72 -23.08
C ASN A 70 -6.23 -11.13 -22.96
N GLY A 71 -7.13 -10.54 -23.76
CA GLY A 71 -8.55 -10.90 -23.82
C GLY A 71 -9.42 -10.29 -22.72
N PHE A 72 -8.96 -9.24 -22.04
CA PHE A 72 -9.77 -8.46 -21.10
C PHE A 72 -10.30 -7.18 -21.74
N ASP A 73 -11.61 -6.97 -21.66
CA ASP A 73 -12.25 -5.72 -22.06
C ASP A 73 -12.11 -4.68 -20.94
N PRO A 74 -11.44 -3.54 -21.16
CA PRO A 74 -11.32 -2.49 -20.15
C PRO A 74 -12.64 -1.73 -19.99
N VAL A 75 -13.14 -1.69 -18.76
CA VAL A 75 -14.32 -0.94 -18.33
C VAL A 75 -13.85 0.26 -17.51
N TYR A 76 -14.12 1.45 -18.03
CA TYR A 76 -13.74 2.69 -17.37
C TYR A 76 -14.65 2.98 -16.17
N VAL A 77 -14.06 3.10 -14.99
CA VAL A 77 -14.75 3.49 -13.75
C VAL A 77 -14.12 4.77 -13.22
N PRO A 78 -14.81 5.92 -13.27
CA PRO A 78 -14.24 7.18 -12.82
C PRO A 78 -14.06 7.20 -11.29
N SER A 79 -12.88 7.58 -10.82
CA SER A 79 -12.65 7.90 -9.41
C SER A 79 -13.14 9.32 -9.12
N PHE A 80 -14.03 9.48 -8.14
CA PHE A 80 -14.42 10.81 -7.67
C PHE A 80 -13.56 11.22 -6.48
N GLN A 81 -12.86 12.36 -6.62
CA GLN A 81 -12.22 13.02 -5.49
C GLN A 81 -13.31 13.76 -4.68
N MET A 82 -13.38 13.49 -3.39
CA MET A 82 -14.14 14.32 -2.46
C MET A 82 -13.40 15.64 -2.20
N GLY A 83 -14.12 16.65 -1.72
CA GLY A 83 -13.58 17.98 -1.43
C GLY A 83 -12.49 18.02 -0.36
N ASP A 84 -12.24 16.90 0.33
CA ASP A 84 -11.14 16.68 1.28
C ASP A 84 -9.90 16.01 0.64
N GLY A 85 -9.92 15.77 -0.67
CA GLY A 85 -8.85 15.08 -1.39
C GLY A 85 -8.88 13.56 -1.29
N GLN A 86 -9.86 12.96 -0.59
CA GLN A 86 -10.01 11.51 -0.54
C GLN A 86 -10.67 11.00 -1.81
N ILE A 87 -10.07 9.95 -2.38
CA ILE A 87 -10.65 9.25 -3.53
C ILE A 87 -11.68 8.24 -3.03
N ARG A 88 -12.90 8.28 -3.59
CA ARG A 88 -13.87 7.20 -3.41
C ARG A 88 -13.35 5.92 -4.03
N LYS A 89 -12.92 4.97 -3.21
CA LYS A 89 -12.38 3.66 -3.62
C LYS A 89 -13.46 2.66 -4.04
N ASN A 90 -14.71 2.85 -3.61
CA ASN A 90 -15.78 1.84 -3.75
C ASN A 90 -16.54 1.89 -5.09
N ALA A 91 -16.12 2.74 -6.03
CA ALA A 91 -16.82 2.85 -7.32
C ALA A 91 -16.61 1.59 -8.17
N VAL A 92 -15.38 1.07 -8.20
CA VAL A 92 -15.04 -0.15 -8.96
C VAL A 92 -15.92 -1.32 -8.49
N ASP A 93 -16.03 -1.53 -7.18
CA ASP A 93 -16.83 -2.62 -6.61
C ASP A 93 -18.30 -2.55 -7.02
N MET A 94 -18.89 -1.35 -6.99
CA MET A 94 -20.28 -1.16 -7.40
C MET A 94 -20.49 -1.43 -8.89
N TYR A 95 -19.62 -0.89 -9.76
CA TYR A 95 -19.73 -1.10 -11.20
C TYR A 95 -19.56 -2.58 -11.57
N MET A 96 -18.56 -3.24 -10.96
CA MET A 96 -18.30 -4.65 -11.18
C MET A 96 -19.47 -5.52 -10.70
N ALA A 97 -20.07 -5.21 -9.54
CA ALA A 97 -21.22 -5.93 -9.03
C ALA A 97 -22.47 -5.75 -9.90
N ILE A 98 -22.77 -4.53 -10.34
CA ILE A 98 -23.90 -4.25 -11.24
C ILE A 98 -23.73 -5.04 -12.54
N ASP A 99 -22.55 -4.97 -13.15
CA ASP A 99 -22.29 -5.64 -14.42
C ASP A 99 -22.35 -7.17 -14.29
N ALA A 100 -21.82 -7.72 -13.20
CA ALA A 100 -21.95 -9.16 -12.91
C ALA A 100 -23.41 -9.60 -12.74
N MET A 101 -24.23 -8.80 -12.06
CA MET A 101 -25.68 -9.06 -11.94
C MET A 101 -26.40 -8.94 -13.29
N ASP A 102 -26.01 -8.01 -14.15
CA ASP A 102 -26.57 -7.89 -15.50
C ASP A 102 -26.23 -9.12 -16.35
N ILE A 103 -25.00 -9.63 -16.27
CA ILE A 103 -24.62 -10.89 -16.95
C ILE A 103 -25.40 -12.07 -16.37
N LEU A 104 -25.54 -12.16 -15.05
CA LEU A 104 -26.28 -13.23 -14.36
C LEU A 104 -27.74 -13.34 -14.82
N HIS A 105 -28.40 -12.20 -15.03
CA HIS A 105 -29.81 -12.19 -15.42
C HIS A 105 -30.01 -12.28 -16.94
N ASN A 106 -29.13 -11.66 -17.73
CA ASN A 106 -29.32 -11.54 -19.18
C ASN A 106 -28.58 -12.62 -20.00
N ARG A 107 -27.62 -13.34 -19.41
CA ARG A 107 -26.86 -14.42 -20.07
C ARG A 107 -26.93 -15.72 -19.29
N LYS A 108 -28.10 -16.36 -19.34
CA LYS A 108 -28.40 -17.62 -18.64
C LYS A 108 -27.54 -18.83 -19.06
N ASN A 109 -26.76 -18.70 -20.14
CA ASN A 109 -25.80 -19.72 -20.56
C ASN A 109 -24.46 -19.65 -19.82
N VAL A 110 -24.18 -18.57 -19.07
CA VAL A 110 -22.98 -18.48 -18.22
C VAL A 110 -23.20 -19.35 -17.00
N ASP A 111 -22.33 -20.34 -16.79
CA ASP A 111 -22.43 -21.30 -15.69
C ASP A 111 -21.53 -20.88 -14.51
N THR A 112 -20.37 -20.30 -14.81
CA THR A 112 -19.33 -19.96 -13.83
C THR A 112 -18.96 -18.49 -13.88
N PHE A 113 -18.90 -17.86 -12.70
CA PHE A 113 -18.44 -16.50 -12.49
C PHE A 113 -17.08 -16.54 -11.80
N ILE A 114 -16.07 -15.91 -12.40
CA ILE A 114 -14.74 -15.76 -11.83
C ILE A 114 -14.55 -14.30 -11.42
N LEU A 115 -14.26 -14.08 -10.13
CA LEU A 115 -13.93 -12.77 -9.58
C LEU A 115 -12.42 -12.71 -9.34
N LEU A 116 -11.71 -11.84 -10.07
CA LEU A 116 -10.29 -11.58 -9.79
C LEU A 116 -10.21 -10.44 -8.77
N THR A 117 -10.33 -10.80 -7.48
CA THR A 117 -10.28 -9.89 -6.34
C THR A 117 -10.07 -10.67 -5.03
N GLY A 118 -9.43 -10.03 -4.05
CA GLY A 118 -9.36 -10.51 -2.67
C GLY A 118 -10.40 -9.90 -1.73
N ASP A 119 -11.26 -8.99 -2.20
CA ASP A 119 -12.11 -8.15 -1.33
C ASP A 119 -13.41 -8.84 -0.86
N SER A 120 -13.69 -8.76 0.44
CA SER A 120 -14.94 -9.26 1.03
C SER A 120 -16.17 -8.39 0.73
N ASP A 121 -16.02 -7.19 0.20
CA ASP A 121 -17.17 -6.35 -0.17
C ASP A 121 -18.02 -6.99 -1.30
N PHE A 122 -17.48 -7.98 -2.01
CA PHE A 122 -18.20 -8.78 -3.01
C PHE A 122 -19.05 -9.92 -2.44
N LEU A 123 -19.06 -10.16 -1.12
CA LEU A 123 -19.89 -11.22 -0.52
C LEU A 123 -21.38 -11.20 -0.93
N PRO A 124 -22.06 -10.03 -1.00
CA PRO A 124 -23.43 -9.96 -1.48
C PRO A 124 -23.59 -10.46 -2.93
N LEU A 125 -22.63 -10.13 -3.80
CA LEU A 125 -22.60 -10.59 -5.19
C LEU A 125 -22.41 -12.11 -5.25
N VAL A 126 -21.44 -12.65 -4.51
CA VAL A 126 -21.19 -14.10 -4.43
C VAL A 126 -22.47 -14.83 -4.03
N ASN A 127 -23.16 -14.35 -2.99
CA ASN A 127 -24.41 -14.94 -2.53
C ASN A 127 -25.54 -14.84 -3.56
N ALA A 128 -25.60 -13.76 -4.33
CA ALA A 128 -26.60 -13.58 -5.38
C ALA A 128 -26.38 -14.55 -6.55
N VAL A 129 -25.13 -14.66 -7.03
CA VAL A 129 -24.76 -15.59 -8.12
C VAL A 129 -25.01 -17.04 -7.70
N ARG A 130 -24.58 -17.44 -6.51
CA ARG A 130 -24.80 -18.81 -6.01
C ARG A 130 -26.28 -19.14 -5.82
N ARG A 131 -27.12 -18.16 -5.47
CA ARG A 131 -28.57 -18.34 -5.32
C ARG A 131 -29.24 -18.72 -6.65
N GLU A 132 -28.73 -18.22 -7.77
CA GLU A 132 -29.19 -18.58 -9.12
C GLU A 132 -28.64 -19.96 -9.59
N GLY A 133 -27.85 -20.64 -8.76
CA GLY A 133 -27.28 -21.96 -9.06
C GLY A 133 -25.96 -21.92 -9.84
N ASN A 134 -25.40 -20.73 -10.04
CA ASN A 134 -24.12 -20.54 -10.71
C ASN A 134 -22.93 -20.80 -9.78
N ARG A 135 -21.85 -21.31 -10.35
CA ARG A 135 -20.58 -21.52 -9.62
C ARG A 135 -19.83 -20.21 -9.52
N VAL A 136 -19.25 -19.93 -8.35
CA VAL A 136 -18.40 -18.75 -8.12
C VAL A 136 -16.98 -19.18 -7.76
N ILE A 137 -16.02 -18.66 -8.50
CA ILE A 137 -14.59 -18.83 -8.26
C ILE A 137 -14.01 -17.45 -7.97
N ALA A 138 -13.13 -17.34 -6.98
CA ALA A 138 -12.35 -16.13 -6.78
C ALA A 138 -10.85 -16.41 -6.93
N ILE A 139 -10.14 -15.50 -7.58
CA ILE A 139 -8.68 -15.48 -7.64
C ILE A 139 -8.21 -14.24 -6.89
N GLY A 140 -7.46 -14.43 -5.82
CA GLY A 140 -6.95 -13.33 -4.99
C GLY A 140 -5.47 -13.47 -4.71
N VAL A 141 -4.85 -12.38 -4.26
CA VAL A 141 -3.42 -12.36 -3.94
C VAL A 141 -3.20 -12.80 -2.48
N ASP A 142 -2.27 -13.72 -2.29
CA ASP A 142 -1.84 -14.22 -0.97
C ASP A 142 -1.47 -13.06 -0.04
N GLY A 143 -1.92 -13.09 1.22
CA GLY A 143 -1.67 -12.03 2.21
C GLY A 143 -2.61 -10.82 2.10
N SER A 144 -3.22 -10.58 0.93
CA SER A 144 -4.19 -9.49 0.70
C SER A 144 -5.64 -9.97 0.62
N ALA A 145 -5.86 -11.29 0.50
CA ALA A 145 -7.19 -11.88 0.35
C ALA A 145 -7.97 -11.97 1.67
N SER A 146 -9.28 -11.73 1.61
CA SER A 146 -10.19 -11.92 2.72
C SER A 146 -10.56 -13.39 2.92
N SER A 147 -10.41 -13.87 4.16
CA SER A 147 -10.84 -15.23 4.54
C SER A 147 -12.35 -15.42 4.41
N HIS A 148 -13.13 -14.35 4.60
CA HIS A 148 -14.59 -14.41 4.44
C HIS A 148 -14.97 -14.64 2.99
N LEU A 149 -14.30 -13.96 2.05
CA LEU A 149 -14.50 -14.19 0.62
C LEU A 149 -14.12 -15.64 0.26
N ALA A 150 -12.92 -16.08 0.67
CA ALA A 150 -12.41 -17.41 0.37
C ALA A 150 -13.31 -18.55 0.88
N GLN A 151 -14.04 -18.34 1.97
CA GLN A 151 -15.02 -19.30 2.49
C GLN A 151 -16.37 -19.26 1.79
N SER A 152 -16.71 -18.15 1.15
CA SER A 152 -18.05 -17.91 0.60
C SER A 152 -18.17 -18.30 -0.87
N VAL A 153 -17.04 -18.39 -1.58
CA VAL A 153 -16.98 -18.88 -2.96
C VAL A 153 -16.91 -20.41 -3.01
N ASP A 154 -17.17 -21.00 -4.18
CA ASP A 154 -17.09 -22.45 -4.37
C ASP A 154 -15.63 -22.91 -4.52
N GLU A 155 -14.77 -22.06 -5.09
CA GLU A 155 -13.32 -22.28 -5.17
C GLU A 155 -12.58 -20.96 -5.02
N PHE A 156 -11.52 -20.96 -4.21
CA PHE A 156 -10.61 -19.83 -4.05
C PHE A 156 -9.21 -20.21 -4.49
N ILE A 157 -8.63 -19.44 -5.39
CA ILE A 157 -7.33 -19.70 -6.01
C ILE A 157 -6.40 -18.53 -5.65
N PHE A 158 -5.21 -18.85 -5.18
CA PHE A 158 -4.20 -17.83 -4.92
C PHE A 158 -3.46 -17.47 -6.21
N TYR A 159 -3.14 -16.20 -6.38
CA TYR A 159 -2.34 -15.72 -7.51
C TYR A 159 -1.01 -16.48 -7.64
N SER A 160 -0.39 -16.83 -6.50
CA SER A 160 0.83 -17.65 -6.44
C SER A 160 0.71 -19.05 -7.07
N GLN A 161 -0.51 -19.56 -7.24
CA GLN A 161 -0.80 -20.83 -7.93
C GLN A 161 -1.07 -20.64 -9.42
N VAL A 162 -1.31 -19.40 -9.86
CA VAL A 162 -1.64 -19.06 -11.24
C VAL A 162 -0.39 -18.72 -12.01
N SER A 163 0.43 -17.81 -11.46
CA SER A 163 1.67 -17.40 -12.09
C SER A 163 2.85 -17.98 -11.33
N ALA A 164 3.85 -18.47 -12.06
CA ALA A 164 5.11 -18.92 -11.48
C ALA A 164 5.84 -17.71 -10.89
N LEU A 165 5.60 -17.45 -9.61
CA LEU A 165 6.34 -16.44 -8.88
C LEU A 165 7.82 -16.88 -8.84
N PRO A 166 8.79 -15.94 -8.98
CA PRO A 166 10.15 -16.22 -8.53
C PRO A 166 10.07 -16.74 -7.10
N ASP A 167 10.91 -17.69 -6.68
CA ASP A 167 10.78 -18.37 -5.39
C ASP A 167 10.93 -17.39 -4.20
N VAL A 168 9.88 -16.61 -3.90
CA VAL A 168 9.89 -15.53 -2.90
C VAL A 168 9.76 -16.12 -1.49
N ASN A 169 9.48 -17.42 -1.37
CA ASN A 169 9.39 -18.09 -0.08
C ASN A 169 10.19 -19.40 -0.05
N PRO A 170 11.51 -19.33 0.19
CA PRO A 170 12.41 -20.50 0.21
C PRO A 170 12.14 -21.49 1.36
N LYS A 171 11.06 -21.30 2.13
CA LYS A 171 10.63 -22.16 3.23
C LYS A 171 9.14 -22.48 3.14
N ARG A 172 8.66 -22.95 1.98
CA ARG A 172 7.36 -23.63 1.97
C ARG A 172 7.45 -24.86 2.89
N PRO A 173 6.66 -24.93 3.98
CA PRO A 173 6.69 -26.06 4.88
C PRO A 173 6.33 -27.34 4.10
N LYS A 174 7.14 -28.39 4.28
CA LYS A 174 6.93 -29.67 3.57
C LYS A 174 5.83 -30.50 4.22
N ASP A 175 5.60 -30.27 5.52
CA ASP A 175 4.56 -30.96 6.29
C ASP A 175 3.36 -30.03 6.55
N ILE A 176 2.16 -30.60 6.46
CA ILE A 176 0.90 -29.88 6.67
C ILE A 176 0.74 -29.39 8.13
N TYR A 177 1.35 -30.08 9.10
CA TYR A 177 1.30 -29.66 10.50
C TYR A 177 2.35 -28.59 10.81
N GLU A 178 3.49 -28.61 10.13
CA GLU A 178 4.45 -27.50 10.14
C GLU A 178 3.78 -26.24 9.57
N ALA A 179 3.06 -26.38 8.45
CA ALA A 179 2.27 -25.30 7.87
C ALA A 179 1.19 -24.77 8.80
N LEU A 180 0.50 -25.65 9.55
CA LEU A 180 -0.49 -25.25 10.56
C LEU A 180 0.15 -24.38 11.65
N VAL A 181 1.29 -24.80 12.19
CA VAL A 181 2.02 -24.05 13.22
C VAL A 181 2.52 -22.71 12.68
N GLN A 182 3.08 -22.71 11.47
CA GLN A 182 3.57 -21.49 10.83
C GLN A 182 2.44 -20.52 10.49
N ALA A 183 1.28 -21.01 10.04
CA ALA A 183 0.12 -20.19 9.77
C ALA A 183 -0.37 -19.45 11.03
N ILE A 184 -0.41 -20.15 12.18
CA ILE A 184 -0.79 -19.52 13.46
C ILE A 184 0.23 -18.46 13.86
N LYS A 185 1.53 -18.76 13.75
CA LYS A 185 2.60 -17.79 14.04
C LYS A 185 2.51 -16.53 13.18
N ASN A 186 2.27 -16.70 11.87
CA ASN A 186 2.12 -15.57 10.95
C ASN A 186 0.89 -14.72 11.30
N LEU A 187 -0.23 -15.35 11.66
CA LEU A 187 -1.42 -14.62 12.08
C LEU A 187 -1.19 -13.86 13.40
N GLU A 188 -0.51 -14.47 14.37
CA GLU A 188 -0.19 -13.83 15.65
C GLU A 188 0.80 -12.67 15.47
N SER A 189 1.85 -12.82 14.65
CA SER A 189 2.80 -11.73 14.36
C SER A 189 2.14 -10.55 13.66
N ASP A 190 1.15 -10.82 12.81
CA ASP A 190 0.37 -9.79 12.12
C ASP A 190 -0.71 -9.15 13.01
N GLY A 191 -0.90 -9.63 14.24
CA GLY A 191 -1.99 -9.21 15.12
C GLY A 191 -3.38 -9.59 14.60
N LYS A 192 -3.46 -10.57 13.70
CA LYS A 192 -4.71 -11.08 13.11
C LYS A 192 -5.30 -12.18 13.99
N SER A 193 -6.63 -12.33 13.93
CA SER A 193 -7.33 -13.39 14.67
C SER A 193 -6.96 -14.78 14.13
N THR A 194 -6.64 -15.71 15.04
CA THR A 194 -6.27 -17.10 14.74
C THR A 194 -7.48 -18.03 14.64
N VAL A 195 -8.60 -17.52 14.12
CA VAL A 195 -9.79 -18.32 13.86
C VAL A 195 -9.58 -19.29 12.70
N LEU A 196 -10.30 -20.41 12.73
CA LEU A 196 -10.21 -21.46 11.69
C LEU A 196 -10.22 -20.95 10.23
N PRO A 197 -11.08 -19.98 9.82
CA PRO A 197 -11.04 -19.39 8.48
C PRO A 197 -9.68 -18.80 8.10
N ASN A 198 -9.11 -17.96 8.97
CA ASN A 198 -7.86 -17.25 8.72
C ASN A 198 -6.70 -18.24 8.69
N VAL A 199 -6.68 -19.19 9.63
CA VAL A 199 -5.66 -20.25 9.68
C VAL A 199 -5.68 -21.06 8.38
N LYS A 200 -6.86 -21.47 7.91
CA LYS A 200 -6.99 -22.21 6.66
C LYS A 200 -6.51 -21.41 5.45
N LEU A 201 -6.84 -20.12 5.38
CA LEU A 201 -6.41 -19.24 4.31
C LEU A 201 -4.88 -19.19 4.24
N VAL A 202 -4.23 -18.83 5.35
CA VAL A 202 -2.76 -18.72 5.42
C VAL A 202 -2.08 -20.07 5.17
N MET A 203 -2.66 -21.18 5.62
CA MET A 203 -2.15 -22.52 5.26
C MET A 203 -2.20 -22.76 3.75
N GLY A 204 -3.27 -22.32 3.09
CA GLY A 204 -3.39 -22.39 1.64
C GLY A 204 -2.32 -21.58 0.92
N GLU A 205 -1.98 -20.39 1.43
CA GLU A 205 -0.89 -19.55 0.91
C GLU A 205 0.47 -20.25 1.07
N LEU A 206 0.77 -20.76 2.27
CA LEU A 206 2.05 -21.41 2.58
C LEU A 206 2.30 -22.68 1.75
N LEU A 207 1.25 -23.46 1.49
CA LEU A 207 1.35 -24.74 0.79
C LEU A 207 1.13 -24.63 -0.73
N GLY A 208 0.75 -23.45 -1.26
CA GLY A 208 0.40 -23.30 -2.67
C GLY A 208 -0.91 -24.01 -3.02
N GLY A 209 -1.89 -23.94 -2.12
CA GLY A 209 -3.17 -24.64 -2.19
C GLY A 209 -3.28 -25.71 -1.11
N PHE A 210 -4.30 -25.61 -0.26
CA PHE A 210 -4.57 -26.58 0.81
C PHE A 210 -6.02 -27.05 0.79
N ASP A 211 -6.21 -28.36 0.77
CA ASP A 211 -7.52 -29.01 0.89
C ASP A 211 -7.42 -30.16 1.88
N GLU A 212 -8.03 -29.99 3.06
CA GLU A 212 -8.01 -30.99 4.12
C GLU A 212 -8.53 -32.37 3.66
N LYS A 213 -9.43 -32.41 2.67
CA LYS A 213 -10.05 -33.66 2.18
C LYS A 213 -9.06 -34.56 1.45
N LYS A 214 -7.93 -34.01 1.02
CA LYS A 214 -6.83 -34.76 0.39
C LYS A 214 -5.91 -35.43 1.40
N HIS A 215 -6.06 -35.15 2.70
CA HIS A 215 -5.19 -35.65 3.76
C HIS A 215 -5.92 -36.61 4.71
N ASN A 216 -5.15 -37.52 5.32
CA ASN A 216 -5.65 -38.55 6.24
C ASN A 216 -5.27 -38.27 7.69
N ASP A 217 -6.15 -38.68 8.61
CA ASP A 217 -5.89 -38.72 10.04
C ASP A 217 -4.93 -39.86 10.42
N SER A 218 -4.51 -39.89 11.68
CA SER A 218 -3.68 -40.95 12.27
C SER A 218 -4.26 -42.38 12.15
N LYS A 219 -5.55 -42.51 11.82
CA LYS A 219 -6.25 -43.78 11.61
C LYS A 219 -6.48 -44.10 10.13
N GLY A 220 -5.91 -43.31 9.21
CA GLY A 220 -6.04 -43.50 7.76
C GLY A 220 -7.35 -42.98 7.15
N ARG A 221 -8.16 -42.21 7.90
CA ARG A 221 -9.44 -41.66 7.41
C ARG A 221 -9.25 -40.25 6.88
N ARG A 222 -9.88 -39.92 5.76
CA ARG A 222 -9.84 -38.55 5.19
C ARG A 222 -10.58 -37.54 6.06
N PHE A 223 -9.99 -36.37 6.25
CA PHE A 223 -10.69 -35.26 6.92
C PHE A 223 -11.88 -34.81 6.08
N GLN A 224 -13.03 -34.60 6.73
CA GLN A 224 -14.21 -34.05 6.06
C GLN A 224 -14.31 -32.53 6.25
N LYS A 225 -13.76 -32.03 7.36
CA LYS A 225 -13.80 -30.64 7.76
C LYS A 225 -12.44 -30.19 8.28
N PHE A 226 -12.07 -28.94 7.99
CA PHE A 226 -10.83 -28.34 8.51
C PHE A 226 -10.69 -28.43 10.04
N LYS A 227 -11.80 -28.33 10.78
CA LYS A 227 -11.80 -28.49 12.25
C LYS A 227 -11.25 -29.86 12.68
N GLU A 228 -11.52 -30.93 11.95
CA GLU A 228 -11.02 -32.28 12.27
C GLU A 228 -9.51 -32.37 12.09
N PHE A 229 -8.98 -31.72 11.06
CA PHE A 229 -7.54 -31.59 10.84
C PHE A 229 -6.85 -30.83 11.99
N VAL A 230 -7.42 -29.71 12.43
CA VAL A 230 -6.89 -28.94 13.57
C VAL A 230 -6.97 -29.73 14.88
N GLN A 231 -8.04 -30.51 15.09
CA GLN A 231 -8.17 -31.40 16.25
C GLN A 231 -7.10 -32.51 16.26
N GLU A 232 -6.71 -33.02 15.09
CA GLU A 232 -5.56 -33.93 14.96
C GLU A 232 -4.24 -33.23 15.29
N GLY A 233 -4.04 -31.98 14.83
CA GLY A 233 -2.91 -31.14 15.26
C GLY A 233 -2.87 -30.93 16.78
N GLN A 234 -4.03 -30.76 17.42
CA GLN A 234 -4.13 -30.65 18.89
C GLN A 234 -3.77 -31.96 19.59
N ARG A 235 -4.25 -33.10 19.09
CA ARG A 235 -3.87 -34.41 19.66
C ARG A 235 -2.38 -34.71 19.50
N ARG A 236 -1.73 -34.14 18.48
CA ARG A 236 -0.27 -34.18 18.31
C ARG A 236 0.47 -33.23 19.25
N GLY A 237 -0.23 -32.42 20.05
CA GLY A 237 0.36 -31.47 20.98
C GLY A 237 0.96 -30.23 20.31
N LEU A 238 0.60 -29.93 19.06
CA LEU A 238 1.14 -28.79 18.31
C LEU A 238 0.35 -27.51 18.55
N VAL A 239 -0.96 -27.64 18.67
CA VAL A 239 -1.91 -26.52 18.78
C VAL A 239 -2.98 -26.79 19.83
N ARG A 240 -3.73 -25.77 20.23
CA ARG A 240 -4.88 -25.85 21.11
C ARG A 240 -6.07 -25.17 20.46
N LEU A 241 -7.16 -25.91 20.25
CA LEU A 241 -8.43 -25.39 19.77
C LEU A 241 -9.27 -24.93 20.96
N VAL A 242 -9.67 -23.66 20.96
CA VAL A 242 -10.58 -23.07 21.94
C VAL A 242 -11.87 -22.71 21.22
N THR A 243 -13.00 -23.13 21.78
CA THR A 243 -14.31 -22.74 21.27
C THR A 243 -14.92 -21.74 22.25
N THR A 244 -15.05 -20.50 21.81
CA THR A 244 -15.66 -19.41 22.59
C THR A 244 -16.97 -19.01 21.91
N GLY A 245 -18.09 -19.48 22.45
CA GLY A 245 -19.40 -19.30 21.83
C GLY A 245 -19.47 -19.98 20.45
N THR A 246 -19.65 -19.18 19.40
CA THR A 246 -19.71 -19.65 18.00
C THR A 246 -18.35 -19.65 17.30
N VAL A 247 -17.30 -19.12 17.94
CA VAL A 247 -15.99 -18.90 17.33
C VAL A 247 -15.03 -20.02 17.76
N ASN A 248 -14.29 -20.56 16.79
CA ASN A 248 -13.23 -21.54 17.02
C ASN A 248 -11.87 -20.86 16.77
N GLU A 249 -11.11 -20.64 17.83
CA GLU A 249 -9.77 -20.04 17.81
C GLU A 249 -8.72 -21.11 18.02
N VAL A 250 -7.57 -20.96 17.36
CA VAL A 250 -6.45 -21.89 17.44
C VAL A 250 -5.24 -21.16 18.00
N PHE A 251 -4.59 -21.75 18.99
CA PHE A 251 -3.38 -21.20 19.61
C PHE A 251 -2.26 -22.23 19.53
N LEU A 252 -1.00 -21.80 19.65
CA LEU A 252 0.11 -22.74 19.79
C LEU A 252 0.03 -23.45 21.15
N ALA A 253 0.45 -24.71 21.21
CA ALA A 253 0.41 -25.48 22.45
C ALA A 253 1.29 -24.89 23.58
N SER A 254 2.31 -24.11 23.24
CA SER A 254 3.19 -23.41 24.18
C SER A 254 2.55 -22.18 24.85
N ASP A 255 1.41 -21.69 24.35
CA ASP A 255 0.74 -20.51 24.89
C ASP A 255 -0.17 -20.86 26.07
N THR A 256 0.44 -21.05 27.24
CA THR A 256 -0.26 -21.18 28.54
C THR A 256 -0.74 -19.84 29.12
N LYS A 257 -0.94 -18.79 28.30
CA LYS A 257 -1.66 -17.59 28.76
C LYS A 257 -3.16 -17.87 28.72
N GLN A 258 -3.69 -18.40 29.82
CA GLN A 258 -5.13 -18.50 30.07
C GLN A 258 -5.79 -17.11 29.87
N ARG A 259 -6.49 -16.92 28.76
CA ARG A 259 -7.61 -15.98 28.68
C ARG A 259 -8.88 -16.79 28.87
N ASP A 260 -9.33 -16.93 30.13
CA ASP A 260 -10.62 -17.52 30.42
C ASP A 260 -11.75 -16.53 30.08
N PRO A 261 -12.82 -16.94 29.35
CA PRO A 261 -13.86 -16.02 28.86
C PRO A 261 -14.92 -15.61 29.91
N GLN A 262 -14.72 -15.87 31.20
CA GLN A 262 -15.71 -15.57 32.24
C GLN A 262 -15.14 -14.68 33.34
N LYS A 263 -15.19 -13.36 33.12
CA LYS A 263 -15.42 -12.35 34.18
C LYS A 263 -15.59 -10.98 33.54
N ASN A 264 -16.80 -10.70 33.06
CA ASN A 264 -17.34 -9.35 33.04
C ASN A 264 -18.54 -9.35 33.98
N GLY A 265 -18.42 -8.69 35.12
CA GLY A 265 -19.54 -8.50 36.04
C GLY A 265 -19.15 -8.30 37.50
N SER A 266 -19.14 -7.02 37.89
CA SER A 266 -19.39 -6.49 39.23
C SER A 266 -18.27 -6.47 40.28
N SER A 267 -18.18 -5.29 40.87
CA SER A 267 -17.23 -4.73 41.83
C SER A 267 -17.52 -5.18 43.27
N LYS A 268 -16.48 -5.41 44.07
CA LYS A 268 -16.30 -4.74 45.39
C LYS A 268 -14.95 -5.06 46.05
N LYS A 269 -14.45 -4.00 46.69
CA LYS A 269 -13.29 -3.82 47.58
C LYS A 269 -13.01 -4.98 48.55
N GLU A 270 -11.73 -5.22 48.82
CA GLU A 270 -11.22 -5.21 50.21
C GLU A 270 -9.69 -5.01 50.25
N ASP A 271 -9.27 -4.16 51.18
CA ASP A 271 -7.90 -3.77 51.52
C ASP A 271 -7.15 -4.90 52.25
N ARG A 272 -5.84 -5.07 51.98
CA ARG A 272 -4.75 -5.09 52.98
C ARG A 272 -3.37 -5.42 52.37
N LYS A 273 -2.55 -4.37 52.33
CA LYS A 273 -1.12 -4.20 52.69
C LYS A 273 -0.13 -5.39 52.78
N ASP A 274 1.04 -5.09 52.16
CA ASP A 274 2.44 -5.39 52.52
C ASP A 274 2.95 -6.84 52.42
N GLU A 275 4.14 -7.18 51.92
CA GLU A 275 5.23 -6.56 51.14
C GLU A 275 6.25 -7.71 50.95
N ARG A 276 6.80 -7.93 49.73
CA ARG A 276 8.20 -8.32 49.42
C ARG A 276 8.41 -8.78 47.94
N LYS A 277 8.87 -7.81 47.13
CA LYS A 277 9.80 -7.79 45.96
C LYS A 277 9.98 -9.07 45.11
N GLU A 278 9.42 -9.14 43.88
CA GLU A 278 9.91 -8.69 42.54
C GLU A 278 10.80 -9.71 41.80
N PRO A 279 10.38 -10.11 40.57
CA PRO A 279 11.07 -9.63 39.37
C PRO A 279 10.12 -8.83 38.43
N GLU A 280 10.71 -7.87 37.73
CA GLU A 280 10.08 -6.75 37.01
C GLU A 280 9.01 -7.12 35.97
N ALA A 281 7.89 -6.38 35.99
CA ALA A 281 6.76 -6.46 35.07
C ALA A 281 6.77 -5.28 34.06
N PRO A 282 6.15 -5.40 32.87
CA PRO A 282 6.18 -4.37 31.84
C PRO A 282 5.44 -3.10 32.29
N THR A 283 6.17 -2.00 32.42
CA THR A 283 5.65 -0.68 32.79
C THR A 283 4.73 -0.09 31.71
N GLN A 284 3.44 0.11 32.03
CA GLN A 284 2.58 1.07 31.34
C GLN A 284 3.22 2.46 31.42
N PRO A 285 3.39 3.22 30.33
CA PRO A 285 3.92 4.57 30.43
C PRO A 285 2.95 5.48 31.16
N LYS A 286 3.48 6.35 32.01
CA LYS A 286 2.69 7.44 32.59
C LYS A 286 2.28 8.38 31.45
N LEU A 287 1.13 9.05 31.58
CA LEU A 287 0.60 10.00 30.59
C LEU A 287 1.67 11.02 30.12
N GLU A 288 2.49 11.49 31.05
CA GLU A 288 3.60 12.40 30.80
C GLU A 288 4.69 11.81 29.89
N ASP A 289 4.98 10.52 30.00
CA ASP A 289 5.96 9.83 29.15
C ASP A 289 5.46 9.73 27.71
N ALA A 290 4.15 9.61 27.52
CA ALA A 290 3.52 9.61 26.21
C ALA A 290 3.58 11.00 25.54
N TYR A 291 3.38 12.07 26.30
CA TYR A 291 3.54 13.44 25.79
C TYR A 291 5.00 13.76 25.44
N LYS A 292 5.96 13.31 26.24
CA LYS A 292 7.39 13.42 25.92
C LYS A 292 7.77 12.64 24.67
N LEU A 293 7.18 11.45 24.46
CA LEU A 293 7.36 10.68 23.23
C LEU A 293 6.80 11.43 22.01
N LEU A 294 5.64 12.07 22.13
CA LEU A 294 5.05 12.89 21.07
C LEU A 294 5.97 14.07 20.71
N ALA A 295 6.46 14.81 21.69
CA ALA A 295 7.38 15.93 21.48
C ALA A 295 8.68 15.48 20.79
N ARG A 296 9.30 14.39 21.24
CA ARG A 296 10.51 13.81 20.60
C ARG A 296 10.26 13.33 19.17
N SER A 297 9.05 12.83 18.89
CA SER A 297 8.68 12.38 17.54
C SER A 297 8.52 13.56 16.59
N VAL A 298 7.99 14.69 17.08
CA VAL A 298 7.96 15.96 16.34
C VAL A 298 9.39 16.47 16.11
N GLU A 299 10.26 16.42 17.11
CA GLU A 299 11.67 16.83 16.99
C GLU A 299 12.44 16.02 15.94
N SER A 300 12.29 14.69 15.94
CA SER A 300 12.90 13.83 14.91
C SER A 300 12.29 14.04 13.54
N ALA A 301 10.99 14.28 13.44
CA ALA A 301 10.37 14.60 12.16
C ALA A 301 10.94 15.91 11.58
N ILE A 302 11.18 16.93 12.41
CA ILE A 302 11.88 18.16 12.00
C ILE A 302 13.30 17.87 11.54
N LYS A 303 14.05 17.06 12.30
CA LYS A 303 15.45 16.71 11.99
C LYS A 303 15.59 15.93 10.68
N ASP A 304 14.61 15.10 10.36
CA ASP A 304 14.59 14.24 9.17
C ASP A 304 13.86 14.89 7.98
N ASP A 305 13.51 16.18 8.06
CA ASP A 305 12.71 16.94 7.07
C ASP A 305 11.40 16.22 6.67
N ARG A 306 10.78 15.52 7.62
CA ARG A 306 9.52 14.80 7.47
C ARG A 306 8.33 15.72 7.76
N SER A 307 7.20 15.46 7.12
CA SER A 307 5.97 16.21 7.33
C SER A 307 5.54 16.20 8.80
N LEU A 308 5.19 17.38 9.32
CA LEU A 308 4.70 17.56 10.70
C LEU A 308 3.20 17.30 10.86
N HIS A 309 2.58 16.65 9.86
CA HIS A 309 1.17 16.30 9.91
C HIS A 309 0.91 15.21 10.99
N PRO A 310 -0.19 15.29 11.76
CA PRO A 310 -0.51 14.35 12.84
C PRO A 310 -0.37 12.87 12.49
N SER A 311 -0.81 12.44 11.30
CA SER A 311 -0.70 11.05 10.86
C SER A 311 0.75 10.59 10.65
N VAL A 312 1.64 11.49 10.20
CA VAL A 312 3.05 11.17 9.99
C VAL A 312 3.75 11.11 11.34
N ILE A 313 3.50 12.08 12.22
CA ILE A 313 4.03 12.09 13.59
C ILE A 313 3.60 10.83 14.35
N LYS A 314 2.36 10.35 14.16
CA LYS A 314 1.91 9.09 14.76
C LYS A 314 2.76 7.90 14.32
N ASN A 315 3.13 7.82 13.05
CA ASN A 315 3.99 6.76 12.55
C ASN A 315 5.40 6.86 13.15
N VAL A 316 5.95 8.08 13.27
CA VAL A 316 7.24 8.31 13.94
C VAL A 316 7.19 7.89 15.41
N MET A 317 6.08 8.13 16.11
CA MET A 317 5.91 7.66 17.50
C MET A 317 5.94 6.14 17.62
N VAL A 318 5.33 5.43 16.66
CA VAL A 318 5.32 3.96 16.61
C VAL A 318 6.69 3.41 16.22
N GLU A 319 7.43 4.09 15.34
CA GLU A 319 8.82 3.76 15.00
C GLU A 319 9.76 3.91 16.21
N MET A 320 9.60 4.98 16.99
CA MET A 320 10.42 5.24 18.18
C MET A 320 10.07 4.35 19.36
N ARG A 321 8.80 3.94 19.48
CA ARG A 321 8.34 3.03 20.53
C ARG A 321 7.38 2.02 19.92
N THR A 322 7.91 0.83 19.66
CA THR A 322 7.13 -0.32 19.22
C THR A 322 5.99 -0.60 20.20
N GLY A 323 4.75 -0.61 19.69
CA GLY A 323 3.55 -0.83 20.49
C GLY A 323 2.93 0.41 21.13
N PHE A 324 3.28 1.65 20.71
CA PHE A 324 2.53 2.83 21.14
C PHE A 324 1.06 2.77 20.67
N ASN A 325 0.12 2.85 21.62
CA ASN A 325 -1.32 2.86 21.36
C ASN A 325 -2.01 3.91 22.24
N GLU A 326 -2.58 4.95 21.63
CA GLU A 326 -3.24 6.04 22.36
C GLU A 326 -4.45 5.56 23.21
N LYS A 327 -5.04 4.41 22.85
CA LYS A 327 -6.18 3.80 23.56
C LYS A 327 -5.78 3.09 24.85
N GLU A 328 -4.49 2.98 25.13
CA GLU A 328 -3.96 2.38 26.37
C GLU A 328 -3.53 3.45 27.38
N ILE A 329 -3.58 4.73 26.99
CA ILE A 329 -3.20 5.87 27.82
C ILE A 329 -4.41 6.32 28.65
N VAL A 330 -4.36 6.06 29.96
CA VAL A 330 -5.42 6.43 30.92
C VAL A 330 -5.12 7.81 31.52
N VAL A 331 -6.06 8.75 31.40
CA VAL A 331 -5.93 10.12 31.93
C VAL A 331 -6.61 10.19 33.29
N ASN A 332 -5.85 10.37 34.37
CA ASN A 332 -6.37 10.69 35.72
C ASN A 332 -7.60 9.89 36.20
N GLY A 333 -7.71 8.62 35.83
CA GLY A 333 -8.83 7.75 36.23
C GLY A 333 -10.06 7.78 35.31
N ASP A 334 -10.02 8.52 34.20
CA ASP A 334 -11.04 8.55 33.16
C ASP A 334 -10.70 7.65 31.96
N LYS A 335 -11.70 7.45 31.07
CA LYS A 335 -11.59 6.61 29.87
C LYS A 335 -10.38 6.99 29.00
N PRO A 336 -9.71 6.01 28.37
CA PRO A 336 -8.57 6.27 27.49
C PRO A 336 -8.97 7.08 26.26
N PHE A 337 -7.99 7.71 25.60
CA PHE A 337 -8.22 8.51 24.40
C PHE A 337 -8.86 7.68 23.29
N SER A 338 -9.97 8.18 22.75
CA SER A 338 -10.76 7.47 21.74
C SER A 338 -10.17 7.64 20.33
N ARG A 339 -9.55 8.80 20.10
CA ARG A 339 -8.90 9.19 18.84
C ARG A 339 -7.56 9.85 19.14
N PHE A 340 -6.62 9.72 18.21
CA PHE A 340 -5.32 10.38 18.30
C PHE A 340 -5.42 11.92 18.34
N GLY A 341 -6.47 12.50 17.74
CA GLY A 341 -6.75 13.94 17.86
C GLY A 341 -7.00 14.38 19.31
N ASP A 342 -7.78 13.59 20.07
CA ASP A 342 -8.06 13.88 21.48
C ASP A 342 -6.78 13.88 22.34
N PHE A 343 -5.83 13.01 21.98
CA PHE A 343 -4.52 12.92 22.63
C PHE A 343 -3.63 14.13 22.30
N ILE A 344 -3.63 14.59 21.04
CA ILE A 344 -2.92 15.80 20.62
C ILE A 344 -3.50 17.04 21.31
N ASP A 345 -4.81 17.18 21.35
CA ASP A 345 -5.48 18.32 21.99
C ASP A 345 -5.15 18.39 23.49
N ALA A 346 -5.04 17.23 24.16
CA ALA A 346 -4.59 17.15 25.54
C ALA A 346 -3.10 17.50 25.71
N ALA A 347 -2.23 17.05 24.79
CA ALA A 347 -0.81 17.36 24.83
C ALA A 347 -0.51 18.86 24.56
N GLU A 348 -1.29 19.50 23.70
CA GLU A 348 -1.23 20.95 23.44
C GLU A 348 -1.69 21.76 24.66
N LYS A 349 -2.77 21.33 25.30
CA LYS A 349 -3.27 21.97 26.54
C LYS A 349 -2.25 21.92 27.68
N GLU A 350 -1.47 20.85 27.75
CA GLU A 350 -0.37 20.67 28.71
C GLU A 350 0.96 21.29 28.23
N GLY A 351 0.97 21.94 27.06
CA GLY A 351 2.11 22.73 26.56
C GLY A 351 3.27 21.92 26.00
N TYR A 352 3.07 20.67 25.59
CA TYR A 352 4.15 19.84 25.00
C TYR A 352 4.33 20.07 23.50
N ILE A 353 3.29 20.55 22.82
CA ILE A 353 3.23 20.82 21.38
C ILE A 353 2.31 22.00 21.09
N VAL A 354 2.41 22.56 19.89
CA VAL A 354 1.52 23.61 19.36
C VAL A 354 0.94 23.13 18.03
N GLN A 355 -0.38 23.21 17.86
CA GLN A 355 -1.04 22.94 16.58
C GLN A 355 -1.11 24.22 15.74
N THR A 356 -0.50 24.20 14.54
CA THR A 356 -0.58 25.30 13.57
C THR A 356 -1.42 24.92 12.35
N GLY A 357 -2.20 25.87 11.82
CA GLY A 357 -3.06 25.66 10.65
C GLY A 357 -4.53 25.30 10.97
N LYS A 358 -5.41 25.34 9.96
CA LYS A 358 -6.84 25.00 10.09
C LYS A 358 -7.24 23.87 9.13
N GLY A 359 -8.08 22.95 9.61
CA GLY A 359 -8.64 21.85 8.81
C GLY A 359 -7.58 20.82 8.38
N PRO A 360 -7.50 20.41 7.10
CA PRO A 360 -6.58 19.37 6.62
C PRO A 360 -5.09 19.81 6.58
N ARG A 361 -4.79 21.06 6.92
CA ARG A 361 -3.42 21.61 6.98
C ARG A 361 -2.91 21.76 8.42
N LYS A 362 -3.35 20.89 9.34
CA LYS A 362 -2.87 20.88 10.72
C LYS A 362 -1.44 20.31 10.77
N GLU A 363 -0.54 21.05 11.41
CA GLU A 363 0.85 20.66 11.69
C GLU A 363 1.13 20.72 13.19
N LEU A 364 1.93 19.79 13.70
CA LEU A 364 2.38 19.76 15.10
C LEU A 364 3.79 20.35 15.21
N ARG A 365 3.97 21.35 16.06
CA ARG A 365 5.26 21.98 16.34
C ARG A 365 5.61 21.92 17.81
N LEU A 366 6.89 22.11 18.14
CA LEU A 366 7.30 22.28 19.52
C LEU A 366 7.00 23.72 19.98
N PRO A 367 6.59 23.93 21.25
CA PRO A 367 6.49 25.28 21.81
C PRO A 367 7.89 25.89 21.82
N GLN A 368 8.08 27.00 21.11
CA GLN A 368 9.35 27.72 21.14
C GLN A 368 9.51 28.36 22.54
N GLU A 369 10.65 28.14 23.21
CA GLU A 369 11.10 29.06 24.26
C GLU A 369 11.46 30.39 23.59
N GLU A 370 10.67 31.42 23.83
CA GLU A 370 10.84 32.75 23.23
C GLU A 370 12.17 33.41 23.66
N ALA A 371 12.96 33.88 22.69
CA ALA A 371 13.66 35.17 22.78
C ALA A 371 14.21 35.62 21.41
N ALA A 372 13.83 36.84 21.03
CA ALA A 372 14.49 37.74 20.06
C ALA A 372 14.36 37.42 18.55
N ALA A 373 13.22 37.77 17.94
CA ALA A 373 13.17 38.18 16.52
C ALA A 373 11.87 38.91 16.10
N SER A 374 11.04 39.42 17.03
CA SER A 374 9.75 40.06 16.69
C SER A 374 9.76 41.60 16.69
N GLU A 375 10.94 42.24 16.70
CA GLU A 375 11.03 43.73 16.66
C GLU A 375 11.69 44.31 15.40
N GLU A 376 12.20 43.51 14.45
CA GLU A 376 12.84 44.03 13.22
C GLU A 376 11.96 43.99 11.96
N GLU A 377 11.04 43.02 11.81
CA GLU A 377 10.24 42.90 10.56
C GLU A 377 9.05 43.89 10.46
N VAL A 378 8.71 44.61 11.54
CA VAL A 378 7.62 45.61 11.51
C VAL A 378 8.12 47.01 11.14
N LYS A 379 9.44 47.24 11.10
CA LYS A 379 10.03 48.55 10.76
C LYS A 379 10.38 48.74 9.28
N GLU A 380 10.57 47.67 8.51
CA GLU A 380 10.98 47.78 7.09
C GLU A 380 9.83 47.94 6.09
N MET A 381 8.57 47.78 6.51
CA MET A 381 7.41 47.91 5.60
C MET A 381 6.80 49.32 5.53
N GLU A 382 7.27 50.28 6.34
CA GLU A 382 6.72 51.65 6.37
C GLU A 382 7.53 52.69 5.56
N GLU A 383 8.70 52.35 4.99
CA GLU A 383 9.59 53.35 4.38
C GLU A 383 9.75 53.26 2.84
N VAL A 384 8.95 52.44 2.14
CA VAL A 384 8.99 52.35 0.67
C VAL A 384 7.66 52.76 0.03
N GLN A 385 7.19 53.95 0.39
CA GLN A 385 6.22 54.72 -0.41
C GLN A 385 6.70 56.16 -0.58
N ALA A 386 7.70 56.35 -1.43
CA ALA A 386 7.91 57.64 -2.09
C ALA A 386 8.75 57.46 -3.37
N GLU A 387 8.18 57.96 -4.47
CA GLU A 387 8.85 58.40 -5.70
C GLU A 387 9.20 57.37 -6.81
N GLN A 388 8.40 57.42 -7.88
CA GLN A 388 8.86 57.28 -9.28
C GLN A 388 9.26 58.70 -9.81
N PRO A 389 9.76 58.93 -11.06
CA PRO A 389 10.05 58.02 -12.19
C PRO A 389 11.39 58.30 -12.93
N ALA A 390 11.76 57.47 -13.92
CA ALA A 390 11.99 57.87 -15.34
C ALA A 390 12.84 56.86 -16.16
N VAL A 391 12.50 56.82 -17.45
CA VAL A 391 12.86 55.93 -18.57
C VAL A 391 14.20 56.29 -19.22
N GLU A 392 15.00 55.33 -19.71
CA GLU A 392 15.64 55.41 -21.05
C GLU A 392 16.22 54.09 -21.60
N GLU A 393 16.12 53.95 -22.93
CA GLU A 393 16.41 52.81 -23.79
C GLU A 393 17.92 52.59 -24.10
N LYS A 394 18.33 51.34 -24.40
CA LYS A 394 18.82 50.93 -25.75
C LYS A 394 19.37 49.48 -25.81
N GLN A 395 19.00 48.83 -26.92
CA GLN A 395 19.45 47.56 -27.53
C GLN A 395 20.75 47.75 -28.39
N PRO A 396 21.24 46.79 -29.21
CA PRO A 396 21.47 45.31 -29.10
C PRO A 396 22.79 44.78 -29.76
N GLU A 397 22.89 43.43 -29.91
CA GLU A 397 23.51 42.64 -31.03
C GLU A 397 25.01 42.12 -30.96
N PRO A 398 25.44 41.07 -31.73
CA PRO A 398 24.88 39.68 -31.89
C PRO A 398 25.92 38.53 -32.17
N ALA A 399 25.38 37.30 -32.41
CA ALA A 399 25.83 36.21 -33.35
C ALA A 399 27.07 35.34 -32.98
N ALA A 400 27.24 34.05 -33.33
CA ALA A 400 26.63 33.10 -34.29
C ALA A 400 26.95 31.62 -33.87
N GLU A 401 26.07 30.61 -34.10
CA GLU A 401 26.17 29.47 -35.06
C GLU A 401 27.27 28.41 -34.74
N GLU A 402 27.09 27.08 -34.74
CA GLU A 402 26.50 26.15 -35.74
C GLU A 402 26.41 24.69 -35.17
N GLU A 403 25.42 23.90 -35.62
CA GLU A 403 25.29 22.41 -35.54
C GLU A 403 26.15 21.70 -36.65
N PRO A 404 26.19 20.37 -36.98
CA PRO A 404 25.20 19.28 -36.75
C PRO A 404 25.68 17.78 -36.66
N GLU A 405 24.69 16.90 -36.41
CA GLU A 405 24.37 15.56 -37.00
C GLU A 405 25.13 14.21 -36.72
N THR A 406 24.39 13.29 -36.04
CA THR A 406 24.00 11.83 -36.24
C THR A 406 24.80 10.84 -37.15
N PRO A 407 24.55 9.48 -37.23
CA PRO A 407 23.49 8.61 -36.64
C PRO A 407 23.82 7.11 -36.24
N VAL A 408 22.84 6.42 -35.61
CA VAL A 408 22.49 4.94 -35.47
C VAL A 408 23.48 3.86 -34.97
N GLU A 409 23.11 3.03 -33.96
CA GLU A 409 22.79 1.57 -34.04
C GLU A 409 22.53 0.92 -32.66
N ALA A 410 21.62 -0.07 -32.61
CA ALA A 410 21.01 -0.65 -31.41
C ALA A 410 21.77 -1.88 -30.85
N LEU A 411 21.83 -2.05 -29.51
CA LEU A 411 22.15 -3.31 -28.82
C LEU A 411 21.75 -3.23 -27.31
N ILE A 412 20.88 -4.14 -26.85
CA ILE A 412 20.61 -4.39 -25.42
C ILE A 412 21.75 -5.29 -24.88
N PRO A 413 22.49 -4.94 -23.79
CA PRO A 413 22.51 -5.91 -22.66
C PRO A 413 22.80 -5.38 -21.23
N ASN A 414 22.21 -5.99 -20.19
CA ASN A 414 22.69 -6.07 -18.79
C ASN A 414 22.89 -4.81 -17.91
N VAL A 415 22.26 -4.81 -16.73
CA VAL A 415 22.51 -3.88 -15.60
C VAL A 415 23.24 -4.64 -14.47
N PRO A 416 24.34 -4.13 -13.88
CA PRO A 416 25.08 -4.78 -12.80
C PRO A 416 24.44 -4.56 -11.42
N SER A 417 24.73 -5.47 -10.49
CA SER A 417 24.05 -5.65 -9.20
C SER A 417 25.01 -5.52 -7.99
N SER A 418 25.67 -4.37 -7.81
CA SER A 418 26.41 -4.06 -6.57
C SER A 418 26.70 -2.56 -6.41
N GLU A 419 26.78 -2.11 -5.15
CA GLU A 419 26.98 -0.71 -4.72
C GLU A 419 28.40 -0.14 -4.97
N GLU A 420 29.33 -0.91 -5.55
CA GLU A 420 30.71 -0.45 -5.80
C GLU A 420 30.87 0.40 -7.09
N ASP A 421 29.82 0.59 -7.89
CA ASP A 421 29.81 1.40 -9.13
C ASP A 421 29.00 2.71 -9.01
N ALA A 422 28.78 3.22 -7.79
CA ALA A 422 28.24 4.57 -7.62
C ALA A 422 29.29 5.59 -8.08
N GLY A 423 29.19 6.07 -9.32
CA GLY A 423 30.02 7.16 -9.84
C GLY A 423 30.08 8.33 -8.86
N SER A 424 31.16 9.10 -8.90
CA SER A 424 31.38 10.19 -7.93
C SER A 424 30.19 11.15 -7.93
N GLU A 425 29.94 11.84 -6.80
CA GLU A 425 28.83 12.81 -6.72
C GLU A 425 28.89 13.86 -7.83
N LEU A 426 30.10 14.20 -8.29
CA LEU A 426 30.35 15.07 -9.43
C LEU A 426 29.86 14.46 -10.76
N ASP A 427 30.10 13.17 -10.99
CA ASP A 427 29.64 12.44 -12.18
C ASP A 427 28.10 12.37 -12.24
N ASN A 428 27.47 12.16 -11.08
CA ASN A 428 26.01 12.13 -10.97
C ASN A 428 25.39 13.51 -11.25
N LYS A 429 26.03 14.58 -10.79
CA LYS A 429 25.61 15.96 -11.10
C LYS A 429 25.78 16.26 -12.58
N GLN A 430 26.94 15.93 -13.16
CA GLN A 430 27.20 16.13 -14.59
C GLN A 430 26.22 15.35 -15.48
N LEU A 431 25.89 14.11 -15.09
CA LEU A 431 24.90 13.29 -15.79
C LEU A 431 23.52 13.94 -15.83
N ILE A 432 23.06 14.53 -14.72
CA ILE A 432 21.76 15.21 -14.67
C ILE A 432 21.80 16.44 -15.58
N VAL A 433 22.89 17.20 -15.58
CA VAL A 433 23.06 18.35 -16.47
C VAL A 433 23.02 17.92 -17.95
N ASP A 434 23.77 16.89 -18.32
CA ASP A 434 23.73 16.33 -19.68
C ASP A 434 22.33 15.85 -20.07
N SER A 435 21.63 15.19 -19.14
CA SER A 435 20.27 14.68 -19.34
C SER A 435 19.29 15.82 -19.60
N LEU A 436 19.41 16.92 -18.85
CA LEU A 436 18.61 18.12 -19.06
C LEU A 436 18.91 18.78 -20.41
N ARG A 437 20.18 18.88 -20.80
CA ARG A 437 20.59 19.38 -22.13
C ARG A 437 20.03 18.54 -23.27
N SER A 438 19.92 17.22 -23.08
CA SER A 438 19.38 16.31 -24.09
C SER A 438 17.84 16.34 -24.22
N PHE A 439 17.12 16.96 -23.29
CA PHE A 439 15.67 16.99 -23.30
C PHE A 439 15.16 18.08 -24.27
N ARG A 440 14.66 17.67 -25.44
CA ARG A 440 14.29 18.60 -26.53
C ARG A 440 12.87 19.18 -26.43
N SER A 441 12.07 18.79 -25.44
CA SER A 441 10.64 19.15 -25.36
C SER A 441 10.34 20.20 -24.29
N TYR A 442 11.23 21.17 -24.08
CA TYR A 442 10.94 22.32 -23.23
C TYR A 442 9.97 23.31 -23.91
N PRO A 443 9.16 24.04 -23.14
CA PRO A 443 8.95 23.89 -21.71
C PRO A 443 8.12 22.64 -21.39
N ALA A 444 8.45 21.96 -20.28
CA ALA A 444 7.80 20.71 -19.88
C ALA A 444 7.45 20.66 -18.39
N PRO A 445 6.44 19.86 -18.01
CA PRO A 445 6.21 19.51 -16.61
C PRO A 445 7.44 18.87 -15.97
N PHE A 446 7.69 19.19 -14.70
CA PHE A 446 8.77 18.60 -13.90
C PHE A 446 8.82 17.07 -14.00
N LEU A 447 7.66 16.43 -14.00
CA LEU A 447 7.54 14.97 -14.08
C LEU A 447 8.01 14.39 -15.43
N LYS A 448 7.83 15.12 -16.54
CA LYS A 448 8.35 14.69 -17.86
C LYS A 448 9.86 14.80 -17.93
N ILE A 449 10.42 15.88 -17.35
CA ILE A 449 11.86 16.09 -17.26
C ILE A 449 12.50 15.03 -16.35
N GLU A 450 11.88 14.74 -15.21
CA GLU A 450 12.31 13.68 -14.29
C GLU A 450 12.27 12.29 -14.94
N ALA A 451 11.23 12.00 -15.71
CA ALA A 451 11.13 10.75 -16.46
C ALA A 451 12.25 10.62 -17.50
N HIS A 452 12.58 11.71 -18.21
CA HIS A 452 13.68 11.74 -19.17
C HIS A 452 15.03 11.53 -18.50
N CYS A 453 15.33 12.22 -17.39
CA CYS A 453 16.59 12.01 -16.67
C CYS A 453 16.74 10.57 -16.15
N ARG A 454 15.64 9.94 -15.71
CA ARG A 454 15.63 8.52 -15.32
C ARG A 454 15.86 7.60 -16.52
N GLN A 455 15.30 7.94 -17.67
CA GLN A 455 15.50 7.20 -18.91
C GLN A 455 16.96 7.28 -19.36
N VAL A 456 17.55 8.48 -19.45
CA VAL A 456 18.97 8.68 -19.83
C VAL A 456 19.91 7.99 -18.83
N ARG A 457 19.61 8.04 -17.52
CA ARG A 457 20.34 7.26 -16.51
C ARG A 457 20.32 5.76 -16.81
N ASN A 458 19.14 5.20 -17.10
CA ASN A 458 18.99 3.78 -17.39
C ASN A 458 19.70 3.40 -18.68
N GLU A 459 19.65 4.26 -19.70
CA GLU A 459 20.35 4.09 -20.98
C GLU A 459 21.89 4.08 -20.80
N ARG A 460 22.42 4.97 -19.94
CA ARG A 460 23.85 5.00 -19.58
C ARG A 460 24.25 3.94 -18.53
N ARG A 461 23.31 3.12 -18.04
CA ARG A 461 23.50 2.05 -17.04
C ARG A 461 24.18 2.50 -15.75
N LEU A 462 23.88 3.72 -15.31
CA LEU A 462 24.48 4.27 -14.10
C LEU A 462 23.62 3.92 -12.87
N TYR A 463 24.30 3.52 -11.79
CA TYR A 463 23.66 3.29 -10.50
C TYR A 463 23.39 4.63 -9.80
N LEU A 464 22.25 5.25 -10.14
CA LEU A 464 21.77 6.47 -9.50
C LEU A 464 20.30 6.28 -9.06
N PRO A 465 20.01 6.06 -7.76
CA PRO A 465 18.66 5.79 -7.29
C PRO A 465 17.64 6.85 -7.73
N SER A 466 16.40 6.44 -8.05
CA SER A 466 15.34 7.35 -8.50
C SER A 466 15.03 8.51 -7.53
N PRO A 467 15.11 8.32 -6.19
CA PRO A 467 15.03 9.44 -5.25
C PRO A 467 16.15 10.46 -5.45
N LYS A 468 17.38 10.01 -5.69
CA LYS A 468 18.55 10.89 -5.89
C LYS A 468 18.48 11.67 -7.22
N VAL A 469 17.95 11.05 -8.29
CA VAL A 469 17.65 11.77 -9.56
C VAL A 469 16.69 12.94 -9.31
N ARG A 470 15.64 12.72 -8.50
CA ARG A 470 14.66 13.74 -8.18
C ARG A 470 15.24 14.86 -7.30
N GLU A 471 16.09 14.50 -6.35
CA GLU A 471 16.81 15.44 -5.49
C GLU A 471 17.71 16.36 -6.32
N LEU A 472 18.56 15.79 -7.19
CA LEU A 472 19.45 16.56 -8.08
C LEU A 472 18.67 17.44 -9.07
N LEU A 473 17.52 16.97 -9.57
CA LEU A 473 16.63 17.76 -10.43
C LEU A 473 15.98 18.93 -9.68
N THR A 474 15.66 18.72 -8.40
CA THR A 474 15.12 19.76 -7.51
C THR A 474 16.20 20.79 -7.17
N GLU A 475 17.43 20.35 -6.92
CA GLU A 475 18.62 21.19 -6.73
C GLU A 475 18.92 22.05 -7.98
N ALA A 476 18.81 21.46 -9.17
CA ALA A 476 18.93 22.17 -10.45
C ALA A 476 17.87 23.28 -10.63
N THR A 477 16.71 23.13 -9.98
CA THR A 477 15.62 24.11 -10.01
C THR A 477 15.76 25.18 -8.92
N ARG A 478 16.19 24.81 -7.71
CA ARG A 478 16.21 25.69 -6.52
C ARG A 478 17.53 26.41 -6.30
N SER A 479 18.66 25.73 -6.55
CA SER A 479 19.99 26.17 -6.09
C SER A 479 20.90 26.58 -7.25
N VAL A 480 20.93 25.80 -8.34
CA VAL A 480 21.86 26.03 -9.46
C VAL A 480 21.22 26.94 -10.53
N GLY A 481 19.89 27.01 -10.58
CA GLY A 481 19.15 27.83 -11.55
C GLY A 481 19.35 27.37 -13.00
N LEU A 482 19.44 26.05 -13.20
CA LEU A 482 19.49 25.40 -14.51
C LEU A 482 18.09 25.20 -15.10
N LEU A 483 17.07 25.05 -14.25
CA LEU A 483 15.67 24.96 -14.65
C LEU A 483 14.89 26.16 -14.14
N LYS A 484 14.28 26.90 -15.06
CA LYS A 484 13.42 28.04 -14.75
C LYS A 484 11.95 27.65 -14.95
N ARG A 485 11.12 27.94 -13.95
CA ARG A 485 9.66 27.82 -14.09
C ARG A 485 9.15 28.91 -15.03
N VAL A 486 8.47 28.50 -16.11
CA VAL A 486 7.87 29.41 -17.10
C VAL A 486 6.36 29.54 -16.95
N SER A 487 5.71 28.58 -16.26
CA SER A 487 4.28 28.68 -15.94
C SER A 487 4.01 29.74 -14.87
N PRO A 488 2.90 30.51 -14.95
CA PRO A 488 2.50 31.43 -13.90
C PRO A 488 2.33 30.75 -12.52
N PRO A 489 2.54 31.48 -11.41
CA PRO A 489 2.25 30.97 -10.07
C PRO A 489 0.80 30.48 -9.97
N GLY A 490 0.58 29.29 -9.39
CA GLY A 490 -0.76 28.69 -9.24
C GLY A 490 -1.25 27.82 -10.40
N VAL A 491 -0.59 27.79 -11.57
CA VAL A 491 -0.97 26.91 -12.69
C VAL A 491 -0.32 25.53 -12.57
N SER A 492 -1.11 24.47 -12.74
CA SER A 492 -0.69 23.05 -12.69
C SER A 492 -1.04 22.32 -13.99
N PRO A 493 -0.12 21.50 -14.55
CA PRO A 493 1.23 21.24 -14.05
C PRO A 493 2.17 22.42 -14.31
N ALA A 494 3.01 22.75 -13.34
CA ALA A 494 4.05 23.77 -13.50
C ALA A 494 5.02 23.35 -14.61
N GLN A 495 5.29 24.28 -15.53
CA GLN A 495 6.14 24.08 -16.71
C GLN A 495 7.51 24.69 -16.45
N TYR A 496 8.57 24.00 -16.85
CA TYR A 496 9.96 24.38 -16.65
C TYR A 496 10.71 24.34 -17.98
N GLU A 497 11.69 25.22 -18.12
CA GLU A 497 12.58 25.33 -19.27
C GLU A 497 14.03 25.31 -18.80
N PHE A 498 14.93 24.71 -19.58
CA PHE A 498 16.36 24.68 -19.30
C PHE A 498 17.04 26.00 -19.67
N GLN A 499 17.85 26.55 -18.78
CA GLN A 499 18.65 27.77 -19.00
C GLN A 499 20.12 27.40 -19.25
N ASN A 500 20.62 27.68 -20.47
CA ASN A 500 22.03 27.52 -20.90
C ASN A 500 22.97 28.59 -20.30
N GLU A 501 24.31 28.46 -20.23
CA GLU A 501 25.24 27.31 -20.32
C GLU A 501 26.51 27.48 -19.43
N ASP A 502 26.69 28.62 -18.74
CA ASP A 502 27.95 29.01 -18.06
C ASP A 502 27.98 28.86 -16.52
N LYS A 503 26.94 28.27 -15.92
CA LYS A 503 26.93 28.03 -14.47
C LYS A 503 27.65 26.72 -14.16
N ARG A 504 28.94 26.83 -13.82
CA ARG A 504 29.79 25.71 -13.36
C ARG A 504 29.16 25.03 -12.12
N ILE A 505 29.15 23.69 -12.11
CA ILE A 505 28.89 22.85 -10.94
C ILE A 505 30.06 22.97 -9.96
#